data_AF-A0A1G1W3I6-F1
#
_entry.id   AF-A0A1G1W3I6-F1
#
_cell.length_a   1.000
_cell.length_b   1.000
_cell.length_c   1.000
_cell.angle_alpha   90.00
_cell.angle_beta   90.00
_cell.angle_gamma   90.00
#
_symmetry.space_group_name_H-M   'P 1'
#
loop_
_entity.id
_entity.type
_entity.pdbx_description
1 polymer ?
#
loop_
_entity_poly.entity_id
_entity_poly.type
_entity_poly.pdbx_seq_one_letter_code
_entity_poly.pdbx_strand_id
1 'polypeptide(L)'
;MDYSFLNSRKFRAALRRAAEITAETGKETAVVVWKSEGKLRVKLELGGHGSMASLEVAQKTPSEFDYREDHEGEYAHVHFHASLGAVCPSSGDLLAFSRGRTRLLGDLQEALMGVASVSKDGKIDILFVENPPTDYELFLLEEELESLPSLSRSSQGIVLDLLRKYGMEVRLVSFSARR
;
A
#
# COMPACT_ATOMS: atom_id res chain seq x y z
N MET A 1 -7.76 -1.55 -15.28
CA MET A 1 -7.05 -0.43 -14.61
C MET A 1 -5.70 -0.19 -15.30
N ASP A 2 -5.28 1.08 -15.48
CA ASP A 2 -3.98 1.42 -16.07
C ASP A 2 -2.89 1.44 -14.98
N TYR A 3 -1.87 0.59 -15.14
CA TYR A 3 -0.73 0.47 -14.24
C TYR A 3 0.52 1.22 -14.73
N SER A 4 0.38 2.09 -15.74
CA SER A 4 1.49 2.85 -16.34
C SER A 4 2.27 3.70 -15.31
N PHE A 5 1.60 4.19 -14.27
CA PHE A 5 2.22 4.95 -13.18
C PHE A 5 3.28 4.16 -12.40
N LEU A 6 3.22 2.81 -12.37
CA LEU A 6 4.24 1.95 -11.74
C LEU A 6 5.64 2.14 -12.38
N ASN A 7 5.68 2.61 -13.63
CA ASN A 7 6.92 2.88 -14.36
C ASN A 7 7.40 4.33 -14.21
N SER A 8 6.63 5.20 -13.56
CA SER A 8 7.02 6.58 -13.32
C SER A 8 8.25 6.65 -12.41
N ARG A 9 9.24 7.45 -12.82
CA ARG A 9 10.42 7.76 -11.99
C ARG A 9 10.02 8.39 -10.66
N LYS A 10 8.99 9.24 -10.64
CA LYS A 10 8.49 9.90 -9.42
C LYS A 10 7.92 8.88 -8.44
N PHE A 11 7.07 7.98 -8.92
CA PHE A 11 6.48 6.93 -8.09
C PHE A 11 7.55 6.01 -7.51
N ARG A 12 8.48 5.52 -8.33
CA ARG A 12 9.60 4.68 -7.88
C ARG A 12 10.56 5.38 -6.92
N ALA A 13 10.68 6.71 -7.01
CA ALA A 13 11.46 7.49 -6.04
C ALA A 13 10.72 7.56 -4.69
N ALA A 14 9.41 7.82 -4.71
CA ALA A 14 8.59 7.84 -3.50
C ALA A 14 8.55 6.48 -2.79
N LEU A 15 8.37 5.37 -3.53
CA LEU A 15 8.42 4.02 -2.97
C LEU A 15 9.75 3.72 -2.27
N ARG A 16 10.88 4.13 -2.89
CA ARG A 16 12.20 3.95 -2.27
C ARG A 16 12.33 4.77 -1.00
N ARG A 17 11.85 6.02 -1.02
CA ARG A 17 11.91 6.87 0.17
C ARG A 17 11.01 6.34 1.30
N ALA A 18 9.82 5.83 0.98
CA ALA A 18 8.93 5.16 1.93
C ALA A 18 9.64 3.97 2.59
N ALA A 19 10.23 3.11 1.75
CA ALA A 19 10.98 1.95 2.20
C ALA A 19 12.15 2.30 3.12
N GLU A 20 12.95 3.30 2.75
CA GLU A 20 14.06 3.80 3.57
C GLU A 20 13.56 4.29 4.94
N ILE A 21 12.54 5.15 4.97
CA ILE A 21 12.05 5.70 6.24
C ILE A 21 11.42 4.61 7.11
N THR A 22 10.64 3.69 6.53
CA THR A 22 10.06 2.58 7.29
C THR A 22 11.15 1.68 7.87
N ALA A 23 12.22 1.40 7.12
CA ALA A 23 13.36 0.63 7.62
C ALA A 23 14.15 1.38 8.71
N GLU A 24 14.38 2.69 8.54
CA GLU A 24 15.14 3.53 9.48
C GLU A 24 14.39 3.73 10.81
N THR A 25 13.07 3.91 10.75
CA THR A 25 12.26 4.32 11.90
C THR A 25 11.47 3.19 12.54
N GLY A 26 11.30 2.07 11.84
CA GLY A 26 10.35 1.00 12.19
C GLY A 26 8.88 1.43 12.12
N LYS A 27 8.59 2.63 11.60
CA LYS A 27 7.24 3.18 11.47
C LYS A 27 6.68 2.90 10.08
N GLU A 28 5.37 2.69 10.00
CA GLU A 28 4.68 2.48 8.74
C GLU A 28 4.70 3.77 7.89
N THR A 29 4.69 3.61 6.57
CA THR A 29 4.62 4.75 5.63
C THR A 29 3.59 4.47 4.57
N ALA A 30 3.12 5.47 3.84
CA ALA A 30 2.27 5.24 2.69
C ALA A 30 2.66 6.11 1.49
N VAL A 31 2.43 5.62 0.29
CA VAL A 31 2.61 6.36 -0.95
C VAL A 31 1.26 6.50 -1.64
N VAL A 32 0.83 7.74 -1.84
CA VAL A 32 -0.43 8.07 -2.52
C VAL A 32 -0.11 8.66 -3.89
N VAL A 33 -0.84 8.23 -4.92
CA VAL A 33 -0.66 8.65 -6.32
C VAL A 33 -1.99 9.10 -6.89
N TRP A 34 -2.02 10.27 -7.51
CA TRP A 34 -3.22 10.81 -8.15
C TRP A 34 -2.88 11.63 -9.41
N LYS A 35 -3.87 11.87 -10.26
CA LYS A 35 -3.75 12.86 -11.33
C LYS A 35 -4.21 14.22 -10.82
N SER A 36 -3.57 15.28 -11.30
CA SER A 36 -4.07 16.64 -11.12
C SER A 36 -3.59 17.45 -12.31
N GLU A 37 -4.52 18.11 -13.02
CA GLU A 37 -4.23 18.93 -14.21
C GLU A 37 -3.43 18.18 -15.29
N GLY A 38 -3.79 16.92 -15.54
CA GLY A 38 -3.08 16.08 -16.52
C GLY A 38 -1.72 15.55 -16.05
N LYS A 39 -1.23 15.92 -14.86
CA LYS A 39 0.07 15.54 -14.31
C LYS A 39 -0.07 14.49 -13.21
N LEU A 40 0.86 13.53 -13.17
CA LEU A 40 0.96 12.59 -12.07
C LEU A 40 1.55 13.29 -10.83
N ARG A 41 0.83 13.22 -9.72
CA ARG A 41 1.27 13.66 -8.40
C ARG A 41 1.48 12.44 -7.52
N VAL A 42 2.41 12.55 -6.59
CA VAL A 42 2.76 11.48 -5.65
C VAL A 42 2.95 12.13 -4.29
N LYS A 43 2.58 11.47 -3.20
CA LYS A 43 2.73 11.95 -1.83
C LYS A 43 3.28 10.81 -0.99
N LEU A 44 4.13 11.17 -0.03
CA LEU A 44 4.62 10.27 0.99
C LEU A 44 3.98 10.64 2.32
N GLU A 45 3.37 9.66 2.97
CA GLU A 45 2.76 9.77 4.28
C GLU A 45 3.53 8.88 5.27
N LEU A 46 3.51 9.29 6.53
CA LEU A 46 4.22 8.62 7.62
C LEU A 46 3.20 8.31 8.72
N GLY A 47 3.07 7.02 9.04
CA GLY A 47 2.13 6.48 10.01
C GLY A 47 2.85 5.91 11.24
N GLY A 48 2.18 5.95 12.38
CA GLY A 48 2.53 5.19 13.57
C GLY A 48 1.31 4.40 14.01
N HIS A 49 1.51 3.25 14.67
CA HIS A 49 0.45 2.37 15.14
C HIS A 49 -0.69 3.18 15.80
N GLY A 50 -1.86 3.20 15.15
CA GLY A 50 -3.01 4.00 15.55
C GLY A 50 -3.00 5.41 14.93
N SER A 51 -3.74 5.56 13.83
CA SER A 51 -4.04 6.80 13.11
C SER A 51 -2.90 7.39 12.28
N MET A 52 -3.28 7.92 11.12
CA MET A 52 -2.49 8.81 10.28
C MET A 52 -2.13 10.11 11.05
N ALA A 53 -1.25 9.99 12.05
CA ALA A 53 -0.75 11.09 12.86
C ALA A 53 0.36 11.83 12.10
N SER A 54 -0.09 12.55 11.08
CA SER A 54 0.31 13.88 10.63
C SER A 54 1.64 14.49 11.09
N LEU A 55 2.37 15.03 10.09
CA LEU A 55 3.09 16.31 10.06
C LEU A 55 4.60 16.37 10.38
N GLU A 56 5.17 15.63 11.33
CA GLU A 56 6.56 15.94 11.75
C GLU A 56 7.65 15.53 10.74
N VAL A 57 7.48 14.42 10.02
CA VAL A 57 8.50 13.97 9.04
C VAL A 57 8.27 14.59 7.65
N ALA A 58 7.10 15.15 7.39
CA ALA A 58 6.84 15.94 6.19
C ALA A 58 7.83 17.13 6.07
N GLN A 59 8.27 17.68 7.20
CA GLN A 59 9.24 18.79 7.25
C GLN A 59 10.66 18.43 6.77
N LYS A 60 11.02 17.14 6.71
CA LYS A 60 12.32 16.67 6.18
C LYS A 60 12.26 16.19 4.73
N THR A 61 11.08 16.16 4.13
CA THR A 61 10.92 15.80 2.72
C THR A 61 11.03 17.09 1.91
N PRO A 62 11.82 17.13 0.82
CA PRO A 62 11.93 18.33 -0.01
C PRO A 62 10.55 18.88 -0.34
N SER A 63 10.41 20.20 -0.25
CA SER A 63 9.20 21.03 -0.36
C SER A 63 8.49 20.97 -1.72
N GLU A 64 8.45 19.83 -2.39
CA GLU A 64 7.84 19.62 -3.72
C GLU A 64 6.55 18.79 -3.68
N PHE A 65 6.05 18.41 -2.51
CA PHE A 65 4.83 17.62 -2.39
C PHE A 65 3.73 18.44 -1.72
N ASP A 66 3.09 19.25 -2.56
CA ASP A 66 2.02 20.18 -2.18
C ASP A 66 0.81 19.42 -1.64
N TYR A 67 0.37 19.84 -0.46
CA TYR A 67 -0.84 19.37 0.23
C TYR A 67 -1.92 20.40 -0.03
N ARG A 68 -2.87 20.10 -0.94
CA ARG A 68 -4.24 20.61 -0.85
C ARG A 68 -5.22 19.85 -1.75
N GLU A 69 -6.44 19.89 -1.23
CA GLU A 69 -7.71 19.32 -1.69
C GLU A 69 -8.00 19.72 -3.14
N ASP A 70 -8.18 18.70 -3.98
CA ASP A 70 -8.99 18.65 -5.22
C ASP A 70 -8.50 17.39 -5.98
N HIS A 71 -8.95 16.21 -5.53
CA HIS A 71 -8.54 14.96 -6.14
C HIS A 71 -9.47 14.63 -7.31
N GLU A 72 -9.12 15.03 -8.53
CA GLU A 72 -9.62 14.37 -9.74
C GLU A 72 -8.75 13.15 -10.06
N GLY A 73 -9.24 11.96 -9.74
CA GLY A 73 -8.68 10.65 -10.06
C GLY A 73 -7.50 10.22 -9.19
N GLU A 74 -7.78 9.57 -8.05
CA GLU A 74 -6.77 8.79 -7.33
C GLU A 74 -6.43 7.51 -8.12
N TYR A 75 -5.13 7.22 -8.26
CA TYR A 75 -4.66 6.03 -8.98
C TYR A 75 -4.24 4.90 -8.05
N ALA A 76 -3.54 5.22 -6.96
CA ALA A 76 -3.07 4.20 -6.03
C ALA A 76 -2.75 4.74 -4.63
N HIS A 77 -3.03 3.92 -3.61
CA HIS A 77 -2.59 4.11 -2.24
C HIS A 77 -1.86 2.83 -1.80
N VAL A 78 -0.57 2.95 -1.52
CA VAL A 78 0.30 1.84 -1.10
C VAL A 78 0.77 2.03 0.34
N HIS A 79 0.36 1.15 1.24
CA HIS A 79 0.74 1.17 2.66
C HIS A 79 1.94 0.25 2.95
N PHE A 80 3.01 0.75 3.54
CA PHE A 80 4.23 0.03 3.84
C PHE A 80 4.23 -0.46 5.29
N HIS A 81 4.33 -1.78 5.44
CA HIS A 81 4.47 -2.41 6.75
C HIS A 81 5.97 -2.51 7.09
N ALA A 82 6.31 -2.34 8.37
CA ALA A 82 7.67 -2.56 8.85
C ALA A 82 8.10 -4.04 8.86
N SER A 83 7.23 -4.96 8.42
CA SER A 83 7.50 -6.40 8.41
C SER A 83 8.47 -6.79 7.28
N LEU A 84 9.40 -7.70 7.59
CA LEU A 84 10.39 -8.28 6.65
C LEU A 84 9.88 -9.57 5.98
N GLY A 85 8.58 -9.85 6.10
CA GLY A 85 7.95 -11.14 5.78
C GLY A 85 7.36 -11.22 4.38
N ALA A 86 6.37 -12.11 4.22
CA ALA A 86 5.46 -12.02 3.09
C ALA A 86 4.71 -10.68 3.14
N VAL A 87 4.48 -10.07 1.97
CA VAL A 87 3.58 -8.92 1.89
C VAL A 87 2.15 -9.43 2.02
N CYS A 88 1.51 -9.04 3.11
CA CYS A 88 0.17 -9.45 3.49
C CYS A 88 -0.57 -8.22 4.05
N PRO A 89 -1.77 -7.90 3.55
CA PRO A 89 -2.56 -6.84 4.13
C PRO A 89 -2.99 -7.25 5.54
N SER A 90 -3.04 -6.28 6.45
CA SER A 90 -3.75 -6.45 7.71
C SER A 90 -5.25 -6.36 7.45
N SER A 91 -6.03 -6.80 8.42
CA SER A 91 -7.48 -6.65 8.38
C SER A 91 -7.92 -5.19 8.38
N GLY A 92 -7.13 -4.34 9.05
CA GLY A 92 -7.29 -2.89 9.00
C GLY A 92 -7.14 -2.34 7.58
N ASP A 93 -6.17 -2.84 6.82
CA ASP A 93 -6.01 -2.48 5.40
C ASP A 93 -7.21 -2.94 4.59
N LEU A 94 -7.62 -4.20 4.71
CA LEU A 94 -8.76 -4.75 3.95
C LEU A 94 -10.08 -4.02 4.24
N LEU A 95 -10.33 -3.66 5.51
CA LEU A 95 -11.47 -2.82 5.89
C LEU A 95 -11.36 -1.42 5.31
N ALA A 96 -10.16 -0.81 5.36
CA ALA A 96 -9.92 0.49 4.75
C ALA A 96 -10.10 0.45 3.24
N PHE A 97 -9.77 -0.66 2.57
CA PHE A 97 -9.94 -0.84 1.13
C PHE A 97 -11.43 -1.00 0.78
N SER A 98 -12.16 -1.79 1.59
CA SER A 98 -13.61 -1.97 1.46
C SER A 98 -14.38 -0.67 1.66
N ARG A 99 -14.08 0.07 2.73
CA ARG A 99 -14.72 1.36 3.06
C ARG A 99 -14.22 2.53 2.21
N GLY A 100 -12.95 2.50 1.81
CA GLY A 100 -12.29 3.51 1.00
C GLY A 100 -12.86 3.56 -0.42
N ARG A 101 -13.19 2.39 -1.00
CA ARG A 101 -14.05 2.33 -2.19
C ARG A 101 -15.33 3.13 -1.96
N THR A 102 -16.07 2.91 -0.89
CA THR A 102 -17.34 3.62 -0.65
C THR A 102 -17.20 5.13 -0.43
N ARG A 103 -16.07 5.61 0.11
CA ARG A 103 -15.89 7.02 0.49
C ARG A 103 -15.22 7.89 -0.59
N LEU A 104 -14.39 7.28 -1.44
CA LEU A 104 -13.72 7.96 -2.56
C LEU A 104 -14.55 7.92 -3.85
N LEU A 105 -15.51 6.99 -3.99
CA LEU A 105 -16.36 6.83 -5.19
C LEU A 105 -17.49 7.87 -5.33
N GLY A 106 -17.35 9.05 -4.74
CA GLY A 106 -18.07 10.24 -5.23
C GLY A 106 -17.38 10.68 -6.51
N ASP A 107 -17.86 10.22 -7.67
CA ASP A 107 -17.39 10.53 -9.03
C ASP A 107 -15.94 10.15 -9.41
N LEU A 108 -15.12 9.60 -8.49
CA LEU A 108 -13.74 9.20 -8.78
C LEU A 108 -13.63 7.75 -9.27
N GLN A 109 -12.67 7.49 -10.18
CA GLN A 109 -12.28 6.14 -10.56
C GLN A 109 -11.74 5.37 -9.35
N GLU A 110 -11.99 4.06 -9.29
CA GLU A 110 -11.47 3.16 -8.26
C GLU A 110 -9.94 3.32 -8.08
N ALA A 111 -9.53 3.76 -6.89
CA ALA A 111 -8.11 3.81 -6.53
C ALA A 111 -7.58 2.38 -6.29
N LEU A 112 -6.39 2.07 -6.83
CA LEU A 112 -5.69 0.83 -6.49
C LEU A 112 -5.22 0.87 -5.04
N MET A 113 -5.71 -0.06 -4.23
CA MET A 113 -5.25 -0.19 -2.87
C MET A 113 -4.20 -1.29 -2.79
N GLY A 114 -3.09 -1.02 -2.10
CA GLY A 114 -2.04 -2.00 -1.95
C GLY A 114 -1.30 -1.88 -0.63
N VAL A 115 -0.65 -2.97 -0.27
CA VAL A 115 0.31 -3.02 0.83
C VAL A 115 1.68 -3.36 0.30
N ALA A 116 2.72 -2.91 0.97
CA ALA A 116 4.10 -3.10 0.58
C ALA A 116 4.95 -3.61 1.75
N SER A 117 5.89 -4.49 1.41
CA SER A 117 6.95 -4.92 2.31
C SER A 117 8.30 -4.68 1.66
N VAL A 118 9.29 -4.39 2.51
CA VAL A 118 10.67 -4.17 2.11
C VAL A 118 11.52 -5.24 2.75
N SER A 119 12.34 -5.91 1.96
CA SER A 119 13.29 -6.87 2.52
C SER A 119 14.61 -6.27 2.91
N LYS A 120 15.39 -7.07 3.64
CA LYS A 120 16.74 -6.72 4.09
C LYS A 120 17.70 -6.31 2.95
N ASP A 121 17.50 -6.82 1.74
CA ASP A 121 18.29 -6.48 0.55
C ASP A 121 17.75 -5.27 -0.23
N GLY A 122 16.67 -4.65 0.24
CA GLY A 122 16.04 -3.47 -0.35
C GLY A 122 15.09 -3.79 -1.52
N LYS A 123 14.68 -5.05 -1.71
CA LYS A 123 13.59 -5.37 -2.64
C LYS A 123 12.26 -4.93 -2.03
N ILE A 124 11.46 -4.22 -2.83
CA ILE A 124 10.13 -3.75 -2.46
C ILE A 124 9.10 -4.64 -3.17
N ASP A 125 8.27 -5.32 -2.41
CA ASP A 125 7.14 -6.11 -2.91
C ASP A 125 5.85 -5.39 -2.58
N ILE A 126 5.01 -5.11 -3.59
CA ILE A 126 3.71 -4.45 -3.45
C ILE A 126 2.62 -5.42 -3.86
N LEU A 127 1.66 -5.64 -2.97
CA LEU A 127 0.48 -6.44 -3.23
C LEU A 127 -0.72 -5.50 -3.38
N PHE A 128 -1.20 -5.36 -4.60
CA PHE A 128 -2.47 -4.70 -4.89
C PHE A 128 -3.62 -5.68 -4.68
N VAL A 129 -4.68 -5.22 -4.03
CA VAL A 129 -5.89 -5.98 -3.76
C VAL A 129 -7.06 -5.29 -4.43
N GLU A 130 -7.75 -6.03 -5.28
CA GLU A 130 -9.00 -5.66 -5.93
C GLU A 130 -10.11 -6.56 -5.35
N ASN A 131 -11.31 -6.01 -5.22
CA ASN A 131 -12.48 -6.68 -4.62
C ASN A 131 -12.21 -7.11 -3.18
N PRO A 132 -12.04 -6.15 -2.26
CA PRO A 132 -11.79 -6.46 -0.85
C PRO A 132 -12.96 -7.27 -0.27
N PRO A 133 -12.67 -8.12 0.72
CA PRO A 133 -13.64 -9.08 1.25
C PRO A 133 -14.78 -8.37 1.99
N THR A 134 -15.91 -9.08 2.13
CA THR A 134 -16.95 -8.71 3.09
C THR A 134 -16.46 -8.83 4.54
N ASP A 135 -17.16 -8.21 5.49
CA ASP A 135 -16.81 -8.29 6.92
C ASP A 135 -16.78 -9.76 7.42
N TYR A 136 -17.62 -10.63 6.89
CA TYR A 136 -17.64 -12.05 7.24
C TYR A 136 -16.43 -12.81 6.67
N GLU A 137 -16.10 -12.59 5.40
CA GLU A 137 -14.92 -13.20 4.76
C GLU A 137 -13.62 -12.71 5.40
N LEU A 138 -13.59 -11.46 5.84
CA LEU A 138 -12.46 -10.90 6.56
C LEU A 138 -12.21 -11.63 7.88
N PHE A 139 -13.26 -11.89 8.65
CA PHE A 139 -13.16 -12.63 9.91
C PHE A 139 -12.56 -14.03 9.69
N LEU A 140 -13.04 -14.76 8.67
CA LEU A 140 -12.53 -16.09 8.35
C LEU A 140 -11.07 -16.06 7.87
N LEU A 141 -10.70 -15.04 7.09
CA LEU A 141 -9.33 -14.83 6.63
C LEU A 141 -8.37 -14.56 7.81
N GLU A 142 -8.79 -13.76 8.80
CA GLU A 142 -8.00 -13.50 10.01
C GLU A 142 -7.66 -14.79 10.75
N GLU A 143 -8.66 -15.63 11.01
CA GLU A 143 -8.47 -16.93 11.69
C GLU A 143 -7.46 -17.82 10.94
N GLU A 144 -7.55 -17.88 9.61
CA GLU A 144 -6.60 -18.65 8.80
C GLU A 144 -5.19 -18.06 8.79
N LEU A 145 -5.05 -16.73 8.70
CA LEU A 145 -3.74 -16.07 8.72
C LEU A 145 -3.05 -16.22 10.08
N GLU A 146 -3.79 -16.16 11.19
CA GLU A 146 -3.26 -16.39 12.54
C GLU A 146 -2.77 -17.82 12.76
N SER A 147 -3.38 -18.78 12.06
CA SER A 147 -2.98 -20.19 12.12
C SER A 147 -1.66 -20.49 11.41
N LEU A 148 -1.15 -19.57 10.59
CA LEU A 148 0.07 -19.77 9.82
C LEU A 148 1.31 -19.68 10.73
N PRO A 149 2.25 -20.65 10.63
CA PRO A 149 3.50 -20.61 11.38
C PRO A 149 4.44 -19.55 10.79
N SER A 150 4.24 -18.29 11.19
CA SER A 150 4.96 -17.09 10.74
C SER A 150 4.82 -16.73 9.25
N LEU A 151 4.56 -15.46 8.97
CA LEU A 151 4.51 -14.90 7.63
C LEU A 151 5.91 -14.63 7.07
N SER A 152 6.72 -15.68 6.94
CA SER A 152 7.99 -15.62 6.23
C SER A 152 7.79 -15.31 4.74
N ARG A 153 8.84 -14.86 4.03
CA ARG A 153 8.75 -14.63 2.58
C ARG A 153 8.37 -15.88 1.78
N SER A 154 8.78 -17.07 2.21
CA SER A 154 8.36 -18.33 1.58
C SER A 154 6.86 -18.57 1.67
N SER A 155 6.19 -17.94 2.63
CA SER A 155 4.73 -18.00 2.80
C SER A 155 3.97 -17.13 1.79
N GLN A 156 4.65 -16.37 0.90
CA GLN A 156 3.98 -15.47 -0.04
C GLN A 156 2.95 -16.19 -0.93
N GLY A 157 3.25 -17.40 -1.41
CA GLY A 157 2.31 -18.19 -2.21
C GLY A 157 1.03 -18.51 -1.44
N ILE A 158 1.18 -18.94 -0.18
CA ILE A 158 0.06 -19.26 0.71
C ILE A 158 -0.81 -18.02 0.95
N VAL A 159 -0.19 -16.86 1.22
CA VAL A 159 -0.92 -15.59 1.40
C VAL A 159 -1.74 -15.26 0.14
N LEU A 160 -1.14 -15.35 -1.05
CA LEU A 160 -1.86 -15.06 -2.30
C LEU A 160 -3.02 -16.03 -2.53
N ASP A 161 -2.84 -17.31 -2.22
CA ASP A 161 -3.87 -18.32 -2.41
C ASP A 161 -5.02 -18.16 -1.41
N LEU A 162 -4.72 -17.78 -0.16
CA LEU A 162 -5.73 -17.43 0.84
C LEU A 162 -6.56 -16.23 0.40
N LEU A 163 -5.93 -15.14 -0.04
CA LEU A 163 -6.67 -13.96 -0.50
C LEU A 163 -7.60 -14.31 -1.69
N ARG A 164 -7.11 -15.11 -2.65
CA ARG A 164 -7.95 -15.56 -3.78
C ARG A 164 -9.08 -16.50 -3.38
N LYS A 165 -8.85 -17.38 -2.39
CA LYS A 165 -9.88 -18.27 -1.83
C LYS A 165 -11.07 -17.46 -1.30
N TYR A 166 -10.81 -16.28 -0.75
CA TYR A 166 -11.82 -15.34 -0.25
C TYR A 166 -12.26 -14.29 -1.29
N GLY A 167 -12.18 -14.62 -2.59
CA GLY A 167 -12.76 -13.84 -3.67
C GLY A 167 -11.98 -12.58 -4.07
N MET A 168 -10.83 -12.31 -3.44
CA MET A 168 -10.00 -11.16 -3.80
C MET A 168 -9.20 -11.40 -5.07
N GLU A 169 -9.14 -10.39 -5.91
CA GLU A 169 -8.18 -10.34 -7.02
C GLU A 169 -6.90 -9.68 -6.52
N VAL A 170 -5.77 -10.35 -6.73
CA VAL A 170 -4.48 -9.87 -6.18
C VAL A 170 -3.40 -9.79 -7.23
N ARG A 171 -2.62 -8.72 -7.17
CA ARG A 171 -1.47 -8.48 -8.05
C ARG A 171 -0.24 -8.14 -7.24
N LEU A 172 0.74 -9.04 -7.26
CA LEU A 172 2.05 -8.82 -6.67
C LEU A 172 2.99 -8.18 -7.70
N VAL A 173 3.58 -7.05 -7.35
CA VAL A 173 4.58 -6.33 -8.16
C VAL A 173 5.85 -6.16 -7.33
N SER A 174 6.99 -6.52 -7.92
CA SER A 174 8.29 -6.41 -7.26
C SER A 174 9.16 -5.34 -7.90
N PHE A 175 9.85 -4.56 -7.08
CA PHE A 175 10.86 -3.58 -7.49
C PHE A 175 12.19 -3.87 -6.78
N SER A 176 13.29 -3.77 -7.52
CA SER A 176 14.62 -3.68 -6.92
C SER A 176 14.91 -2.21 -6.60
N ALA A 177 15.31 -1.90 -5.37
CA ALA A 177 15.80 -0.56 -5.03
C ALA A 177 17.16 -0.25 -5.69
N ARG A 178 17.93 -1.29 -6.07
CA ARG A 178 19.20 -1.18 -6.80
C ARG A 178 18.93 -1.21 -8.30
N ARG A 179 19.43 -0.20 -9.01
CA ARG A 179 19.42 -0.11 -10.47
C ARG A 179 20.18 -1.27 -11.10
#